data_AF-A0A6J0K7P4-F1
#
_entry.id   AF-A0A6J0K7P4-F1
#
_cell.length_a   1.000
_cell.length_b   1.000
_cell.length_c   1.000
_cell.angle_alpha   90.00
_cell.angle_beta   90.00
_cell.angle_gamma   90.00
#
_symmetry.space_group_name_H-M   'P 1'
#
loop_
_entity.id
_entity.type
_entity.pdbx_description
1 polymer ?
#
loop_
_entity_poly.entity_id
_entity_poly.type
_entity_poly.pdbx_seq_one_letter_code
_entity_poly.pdbx_strand_id
1 'polypeptide(L)'
;MAVGDLSSSPSSSSPELHVLAVDDSFVDRKVIERLLRISACKVTTVESGTRALQYLGLDGDKGSSAPKDLKVNLIVTDYSMPGLTGYELLKKIKESSALREIPVVIMSSENIQPRIEECMTEGAEDFLLKPVKLADVKRLKELIMKSGLAEEEDNKAKHSCPNRILQNNTASSSSSHDVSSLDDVTPSSKRMKLESRAHD
;
A
#
# COMPACT_ATOMS: atom_id res chain seq x y z
N MET A 1 -59.70 7.02 22.51
CA MET A 1 -58.38 7.02 23.17
C MET A 1 -57.35 6.75 22.09
N ALA A 2 -56.54 7.76 21.76
CA ALA A 2 -55.39 7.60 20.90
C ALA A 2 -54.23 7.08 21.76
N VAL A 3 -53.59 6.00 21.31
CA VAL A 3 -52.20 5.70 21.66
C VAL A 3 -51.51 5.39 20.33
N GLY A 4 -50.76 6.38 19.85
CA GLY A 4 -49.76 6.16 18.83
C GLY A 4 -48.56 5.50 19.49
N ASP A 5 -47.82 4.70 18.73
CA ASP A 5 -46.46 4.37 19.11
C ASP A 5 -45.55 4.26 17.89
N LEU A 6 -44.51 5.08 17.97
CA LEU A 6 -43.14 4.89 17.52
C LEU A 6 -42.86 4.86 16.01
N SER A 7 -42.54 6.08 15.55
CA SER A 7 -41.65 6.39 14.45
C SER A 7 -40.51 5.38 14.28
N SER A 8 -40.50 4.69 13.14
CA SER A 8 -39.30 4.10 12.55
C SER A 8 -38.36 5.25 12.14
N SER A 9 -37.37 5.56 12.98
CA SER A 9 -36.26 6.43 12.62
C SER A 9 -35.52 5.83 11.40
N PRO A 10 -35.21 6.61 10.34
CA PRO A 10 -34.33 6.14 9.30
C PRO A 10 -32.95 5.99 9.94
N SER A 11 -32.48 4.75 10.11
CA SER A 11 -31.09 4.48 10.45
C SER A 11 -30.24 5.19 9.41
N SER A 12 -29.43 6.15 9.83
CA SER A 12 -28.40 6.79 9.01
C SER A 12 -27.46 5.70 8.51
N SER A 13 -27.75 5.13 7.33
CA SER A 13 -26.92 4.12 6.70
C SER A 13 -25.66 4.82 6.21
N SER A 14 -24.65 4.91 7.08
CA SER A 14 -23.31 5.27 6.63
C SER A 14 -22.93 4.31 5.50
N PRO A 15 -22.46 4.81 4.35
CA PRO A 15 -22.13 3.93 3.22
C PRO A 15 -21.13 2.87 3.68
N GLU A 16 -21.49 1.60 3.48
CA GLU A 16 -20.62 0.48 3.79
C GLU A 16 -19.43 0.52 2.82
N LEU A 17 -18.23 0.81 3.33
CA LEU A 17 -17.03 0.89 2.50
C LEU A 17 -16.74 -0.47 1.88
N HIS A 18 -16.58 -0.47 0.55
CA HIS A 18 -16.25 -1.67 -0.19
C HIS A 18 -14.75 -1.74 -0.49
N VAL A 19 -14.11 -2.81 0.00
CA VAL A 19 -12.69 -3.08 -0.16
C VAL A 19 -12.47 -4.28 -1.07
N LEU A 20 -11.58 -4.13 -2.05
CA LEU A 20 -11.04 -5.24 -2.83
C LEU A 20 -9.72 -5.69 -2.20
N ALA A 21 -9.67 -6.92 -1.69
CA ALA A 21 -8.45 -7.52 -1.16
C ALA A 21 -7.87 -8.55 -2.15
N VAL A 22 -6.61 -8.36 -2.53
CA VAL A 22 -5.91 -9.15 -3.54
C VAL A 22 -4.72 -9.82 -2.88
N ASP A 23 -4.69 -11.14 -2.84
CA ASP A 23 -3.58 -11.89 -2.23
C ASP A 23 -3.59 -13.31 -2.80
N ASP A 24 -2.45 -13.84 -3.22
CA ASP A 24 -2.34 -15.19 -3.79
C ASP A 24 -2.36 -16.27 -2.71
N SER A 25 -1.84 -15.96 -1.52
CA SER A 25 -1.88 -16.84 -0.35
C SER A 25 -3.31 -16.94 0.20
N PHE A 26 -3.90 -18.13 0.15
CA PHE A 26 -5.23 -18.38 0.71
C PHE A 26 -5.33 -18.00 2.20
N VAL A 27 -4.28 -18.27 2.97
CA VAL A 27 -4.24 -17.99 4.41
C VAL A 27 -4.24 -16.49 4.65
N ASP A 28 -3.34 -15.76 3.99
CA ASP A 28 -3.23 -14.30 4.14
C ASP A 28 -4.50 -13.61 3.64
N ARG A 29 -5.04 -14.07 2.50
CA ARG A 29 -6.33 -13.61 1.96
C ARG A 29 -7.46 -13.76 2.96
N LYS A 30 -7.52 -14.87 3.71
CA LYS A 30 -8.53 -15.09 4.75
C LYS A 30 -8.31 -14.22 5.98
N VAL A 31 -7.06 -13.99 6.37
CA VAL A 31 -6.71 -13.09 7.47
C VAL A 31 -7.16 -11.67 7.16
N ILE A 32 -6.78 -11.12 6.00
CA ILE A 32 -7.15 -9.75 5.63
C ILE A 32 -8.66 -9.59 5.43
N GLU A 33 -9.33 -10.58 4.82
CA GLU A 33 -10.79 -10.63 4.68
C GLU A 33 -11.49 -10.52 6.05
N ARG A 34 -10.99 -11.29 7.04
CA ARG A 34 -11.57 -11.28 8.38
C ARG A 34 -11.36 -9.94 9.08
N LEU A 35 -10.16 -9.36 9.01
CA LEU A 35 -9.83 -8.09 9.66
C LEU A 35 -10.65 -6.92 9.09
N LEU A 36 -10.82 -6.89 7.76
CA LEU A 36 -11.64 -5.89 7.08
C LEU A 36 -13.13 -6.04 7.42
N ARG A 37 -13.67 -7.26 7.48
CA ARG A 37 -15.05 -7.49 7.91
C ARG A 37 -15.31 -7.11 9.35
N ILE A 38 -14.37 -7.37 10.27
CA ILE A 38 -14.47 -6.92 11.67
C ILE A 38 -14.58 -5.39 11.73
N SER A 39 -13.98 -4.69 10.77
CA SER A 39 -14.02 -3.23 10.67
C SER A 39 -15.26 -2.70 9.95
N ALA A 40 -16.30 -3.54 9.74
CA ALA A 40 -17.56 -3.21 9.07
C ALA A 40 -17.35 -2.69 7.63
N CYS A 41 -16.43 -3.32 6.90
CA CYS A 41 -16.30 -3.12 5.47
C CYS A 41 -16.94 -4.28 4.71
N LYS A 42 -17.57 -3.98 3.57
CA LYS A 42 -17.84 -4.97 2.54
C LYS A 42 -16.50 -5.37 1.93
N VAL A 43 -16.26 -6.67 1.74
CA VAL A 43 -14.99 -7.17 1.20
C VAL A 43 -15.23 -8.11 0.05
N THR A 44 -14.64 -7.80 -1.10
CA THR A 44 -14.43 -8.76 -2.19
C THR A 44 -12.99 -9.23 -2.13
N THR A 45 -12.76 -10.53 -2.24
CA THR A 45 -11.40 -11.08 -2.32
C THR A 45 -11.15 -11.71 -3.67
N VAL A 46 -9.92 -11.58 -4.17
CA VAL A 46 -9.45 -12.21 -5.41
C VAL A 46 -8.05 -12.78 -5.21
N GLU A 47 -7.72 -13.84 -5.94
CA GLU A 47 -6.52 -14.64 -5.72
C GLU A 47 -5.29 -14.22 -6.53
N SER A 48 -5.37 -13.18 -7.36
CA SER A 48 -4.24 -12.71 -8.16
C SER A 48 -4.45 -11.30 -8.72
N GLY A 49 -3.37 -10.66 -9.13
CA GLY A 49 -3.43 -9.37 -9.82
C GLY A 49 -4.24 -9.42 -11.12
N THR A 50 -4.15 -10.51 -11.90
CA THR A 50 -4.96 -10.67 -13.13
C THR A 50 -6.45 -10.71 -12.82
N ARG A 51 -6.86 -11.43 -11.76
CA ARG A 51 -8.25 -11.45 -11.31
C ARG A 51 -8.72 -10.09 -10.81
N ALA A 52 -7.84 -9.33 -10.16
CA ALA A 52 -8.14 -7.96 -9.76
C ALA A 52 -8.40 -7.06 -10.98
N LEU A 53 -7.59 -7.15 -12.03
CA LEU A 53 -7.82 -6.40 -13.27
C LEU A 53 -9.15 -6.77 -13.93
N GLN A 54 -9.49 -8.06 -14.01
CA GLN A 54 -10.80 -8.52 -14.52
C GLN A 54 -11.95 -7.95 -13.68
N TYR A 55 -11.84 -8.04 -12.35
CA TYR A 55 -12.85 -7.52 -11.43
C TYR A 55 -13.05 -6.00 -11.57
N LEU A 56 -11.96 -5.27 -11.83
CA LEU A 56 -11.96 -3.82 -12.03
C LEU A 56 -12.31 -3.39 -13.46
N GLY A 57 -12.51 -4.33 -14.40
CA GLY A 57 -12.79 -4.04 -15.81
C GLY A 57 -11.59 -3.44 -16.58
N LEU A 58 -10.37 -3.76 -16.15
CA LEU A 58 -9.11 -3.33 -16.77
C LEU A 58 -8.47 -4.38 -17.69
N ASP A 59 -9.13 -5.51 -17.90
CA ASP A 59 -8.69 -6.60 -18.79
C ASP A 59 -8.93 -6.31 -20.28
N GLY A 60 -9.48 -5.14 -20.62
CA GLY A 60 -9.67 -4.68 -22.00
C GLY A 60 -10.81 -5.36 -22.74
N ASP A 61 -11.43 -6.37 -22.15
CA ASP A 61 -12.54 -7.10 -22.74
C ASP A 61 -13.87 -6.51 -22.24
N LYS A 62 -14.70 -6.03 -23.17
CA LYS A 62 -16.00 -5.39 -22.85
C LYS A 62 -17.03 -6.32 -22.18
N GLY A 63 -16.63 -7.55 -21.85
CA GLY A 63 -17.43 -8.59 -21.21
C GLY A 63 -17.22 -8.76 -19.71
N SER A 64 -16.25 -8.08 -19.08
CA SER A 64 -16.02 -8.25 -17.65
C SER A 64 -17.13 -7.61 -16.82
N SER A 65 -17.85 -8.50 -16.12
CA SER A 65 -19.03 -8.27 -15.29
C SER A 65 -18.70 -7.59 -13.97
N ALA A 66 -17.93 -6.50 -13.99
CA ALA A 66 -17.91 -5.60 -12.85
C ALA A 66 -19.37 -5.15 -12.64
N PRO A 67 -20.00 -5.46 -11.50
CA PRO A 67 -21.36 -5.01 -11.26
C PRO A 67 -21.35 -3.49 -11.41
N LYS A 68 -22.16 -2.95 -12.33
CA LYS A 68 -22.19 -1.51 -12.65
C LYS A 68 -22.41 -0.60 -11.42
N ASP A 69 -22.82 -1.20 -10.29
CA ASP A 69 -23.15 -0.54 -9.05
C ASP A 69 -22.16 -0.82 -7.89
N LEU A 70 -21.09 -1.61 -8.06
CA LEU A 70 -20.10 -1.83 -6.99
C LEU A 70 -18.91 -0.87 -7.14
N LYS A 71 -19.05 0.32 -6.56
CA LYS A 71 -17.96 1.28 -6.39
C LYS A 71 -16.99 0.76 -5.33
N VAL A 72 -15.81 0.30 -5.75
CA VAL A 72 -14.70 -0.04 -4.85
C VAL A 72 -14.15 1.26 -4.25
N ASN A 73 -14.01 1.30 -2.92
CA ASN A 73 -13.50 2.47 -2.19
C ASN A 73 -12.02 2.33 -1.80
N LEU A 74 -11.49 1.11 -1.77
CA LEU A 74 -10.11 0.81 -1.40
C LEU A 74 -9.66 -0.49 -2.04
N ILE A 75 -8.43 -0.52 -2.49
CA ILE A 75 -7.76 -1.74 -2.94
C ILE A 75 -6.62 -2.03 -1.96
N VAL A 76 -6.58 -3.25 -1.42
CA VAL A 76 -5.48 -3.75 -0.61
C VAL A 76 -4.89 -4.94 -1.34
N THR A 77 -3.62 -4.87 -1.74
CA THR A 77 -2.98 -5.93 -2.55
C THR A 77 -1.69 -6.40 -1.93
N ASP A 78 -1.44 -7.70 -1.99
CA ASP A 78 -0.10 -8.25 -1.77
C ASP A 78 0.87 -7.76 -2.85
N TYR A 79 2.12 -7.55 -2.47
CA TYR A 79 3.19 -7.15 -3.37
C TYR A 79 3.66 -8.33 -4.23
N SER A 80 3.90 -9.48 -3.60
CA SER A 80 4.63 -10.63 -4.15
C SER A 80 3.67 -11.69 -4.69
N MET A 81 2.96 -11.37 -5.77
CA MET A 81 2.09 -12.31 -6.45
C MET A 81 2.73 -12.88 -7.73
N PRO A 82 2.49 -14.16 -8.08
CA PRO A 82 2.95 -14.74 -9.33
C PRO A 82 2.25 -14.12 -10.54
N GLY A 83 3.00 -13.91 -11.61
CA GLY A 83 2.49 -13.35 -12.87
C GLY A 83 2.41 -11.83 -12.82
N LEU A 84 1.33 -11.29 -12.23
CA LEU A 84 1.15 -9.85 -12.06
C LEU A 84 1.39 -9.48 -10.59
N THR A 85 2.47 -8.73 -10.34
CA THR A 85 2.84 -8.25 -9.01
C THR A 85 1.86 -7.17 -8.50
N GLY A 86 1.87 -6.94 -7.18
CA GLY A 86 1.09 -5.84 -6.59
C GLY A 86 1.52 -4.47 -7.08
N TYR A 87 2.81 -4.28 -7.38
CA TYR A 87 3.33 -3.03 -7.96
C TYR A 87 2.83 -2.81 -9.39
N GLU A 88 2.84 -3.84 -10.24
CA GLU A 88 2.29 -3.73 -11.60
C GLU A 88 0.77 -3.51 -11.60
N LEU A 89 0.06 -4.13 -10.65
CA LEU A 89 -1.36 -3.88 -10.44
C LEU A 89 -1.61 -2.42 -10.03
N LEU A 90 -0.85 -1.89 -9.06
CA LEU A 90 -0.90 -0.49 -8.64
C LEU A 90 -0.73 0.45 -9.84
N LYS A 91 0.33 0.25 -10.62
CA LYS A 91 0.61 1.05 -11.81
C LYS A 91 -0.56 1.06 -12.79
N LYS A 92 -1.11 -0.10 -13.14
CA LYS A 92 -2.27 -0.22 -14.05
C LYS A 92 -3.52 0.48 -13.51
N ILE A 93 -3.75 0.44 -12.20
CA ILE A 93 -4.87 1.15 -11.56
C ILE A 93 -4.66 2.66 -11.66
N LYS A 94 -3.44 3.14 -11.39
CA LYS A 94 -3.11 4.58 -11.38
C LYS A 94 -3.04 5.19 -12.79
N GLU A 95 -2.72 4.38 -13.80
CA GLU A 95 -2.82 4.76 -15.21
C GLU A 95 -4.27 4.86 -15.71
N SER A 96 -5.23 4.19 -15.07
CA SER A 96 -6.64 4.21 -15.46
C SER A 96 -7.35 5.49 -14.99
N SER A 97 -7.91 6.25 -15.93
CA SER A 97 -8.67 7.47 -15.63
C SER A 97 -9.88 7.22 -14.73
N ALA A 98 -10.48 6.02 -14.79
CA ALA A 98 -11.66 5.66 -14.01
C ALA A 98 -11.33 5.18 -12.59
N LEU A 99 -10.10 4.72 -12.34
CA LEU A 99 -9.74 4.03 -11.09
C LEU A 99 -8.58 4.68 -10.34
N ARG A 100 -7.85 5.62 -10.93
CA ARG A 100 -6.68 6.28 -10.33
C ARG A 100 -6.95 6.93 -8.96
N GLU A 101 -8.19 7.38 -8.75
CA GLU A 101 -8.65 8.01 -7.51
C GLU A 101 -8.89 7.00 -6.38
N ILE A 102 -8.99 5.71 -6.70
CA ILE A 102 -9.14 4.68 -5.67
C ILE A 102 -7.81 4.55 -4.91
N PRO A 103 -7.80 4.67 -3.58
CA PRO A 103 -6.61 4.44 -2.79
C PRO A 103 -6.19 2.97 -2.91
N VAL A 104 -4.88 2.76 -3.07
CA VAL A 104 -4.27 1.42 -3.19
C VAL A 104 -3.26 1.27 -2.08
N VAL A 105 -3.41 0.24 -1.27
CA VAL A 105 -2.50 -0.10 -0.16
C VAL A 105 -1.78 -1.38 -0.50
N ILE A 106 -0.46 -1.36 -0.37
CA ILE A 106 0.38 -2.53 -0.61
C ILE A 106 0.63 -3.28 0.71
N MET A 107 0.56 -4.60 0.67
CA MET A 107 0.99 -5.48 1.76
C MET A 107 2.23 -6.26 1.30
N SER A 108 3.23 -6.40 2.16
CA SER A 108 4.45 -7.16 1.83
C SER A 108 4.94 -7.93 3.04
N SER A 109 5.48 -9.13 2.83
CA SER A 109 6.21 -9.88 3.87
C SER A 109 7.65 -9.37 4.05
N GLU A 110 8.16 -8.62 3.09
CA GLU A 110 9.53 -8.10 3.07
C GLU A 110 9.55 -6.61 3.38
N ASN A 111 10.50 -6.18 4.21
CA ASN A 111 10.74 -4.78 4.55
C ASN A 111 11.93 -4.23 3.74
N ILE A 112 11.71 -3.99 2.45
CA ILE A 112 12.75 -3.53 1.51
C ILE A 112 12.49 -2.05 1.20
N GLN A 113 13.37 -1.18 1.69
CA GLN A 113 13.18 0.28 1.61
C GLN A 113 13.01 0.81 0.17
N PRO A 114 13.84 0.42 -0.83
CA PRO A 114 13.64 0.85 -2.21
C PRO A 114 12.26 0.48 -2.78
N ARG A 115 11.75 -0.71 -2.43
CA ARG A 115 10.43 -1.19 -2.88
C ARG A 115 9.29 -0.36 -2.31
N ILE A 116 9.41 0.02 -1.03
CA ILE A 116 8.43 0.88 -0.38
C ILE A 116 8.41 2.23 -1.09
N GLU A 117 9.58 2.83 -1.33
CA GLU A 117 9.74 4.12 -2.01
C GLU A 117 9.18 4.10 -3.44
N GLU A 118 9.42 3.02 -4.20
CA GLU A 118 8.85 2.82 -5.53
C GLU A 118 7.31 2.78 -5.49
N CYS A 119 6.72 2.01 -4.57
CA CYS A 119 5.27 1.91 -4.43
C CYS A 119 4.64 3.25 -4.05
N MET A 120 5.24 3.98 -3.10
CA MET A 120 4.74 5.29 -2.68
C MET A 120 4.86 6.32 -3.83
N THR A 121 5.95 6.27 -4.60
CA THR A 121 6.16 7.17 -5.75
C THR A 121 5.13 6.92 -6.86
N GLU A 122 4.77 5.66 -7.09
CA GLU A 122 3.73 5.27 -8.05
C GLU A 122 2.30 5.68 -7.60
N GLY A 123 2.14 6.12 -6.35
CA GLY A 123 0.87 6.61 -5.82
C GLY A 123 0.11 5.60 -4.96
N ALA A 124 0.81 4.66 -4.32
CA ALA A 124 0.24 3.91 -3.20
C ALA A 124 -0.13 4.85 -2.05
N GLU A 125 -1.27 4.60 -1.43
CA GLU A 125 -1.75 5.34 -0.26
C GLU A 125 -0.97 4.97 1.01
N ASP A 126 -0.63 3.68 1.15
CA ASP A 126 0.08 3.15 2.30
C ASP A 126 0.79 1.83 1.95
N PHE A 127 1.75 1.44 2.78
CA PHE A 127 2.50 0.19 2.68
C PHE A 127 2.52 -0.52 4.04
N LEU A 128 1.99 -1.75 4.09
CA LEU A 128 1.84 -2.55 5.29
C LEU A 128 2.77 -3.75 5.27
N LEU A 129 3.50 -3.96 6.37
CA LEU A 129 4.27 -5.17 6.58
C LEU A 129 3.37 -6.28 7.14
N LYS A 130 3.39 -7.45 6.52
CA LYS A 130 2.70 -8.65 7.01
C LYS A 130 3.42 -9.19 8.26
N PRO A 131 2.70 -9.80 9.22
CA PRO A 131 1.24 -10.01 9.23
C PRO A 131 0.47 -8.73 9.57
N VAL A 132 -0.57 -8.45 8.79
CA VAL A 132 -1.44 -7.29 8.99
C VAL A 132 -2.24 -7.44 10.28
N LYS A 133 -2.37 -6.34 11.03
CA LYS A 133 -3.07 -6.30 12.31
C LYS A 133 -4.37 -5.51 12.18
N LEU A 134 -5.27 -5.71 13.15
CA LEU A 134 -6.53 -4.97 13.20
C LEU A 134 -6.33 -3.45 13.31
N ALA A 135 -5.23 -3.01 13.95
CA ALA A 135 -4.89 -1.59 14.06
C ALA A 135 -4.61 -0.96 12.68
N ASP A 136 -3.95 -1.69 11.78
CA ASP A 136 -3.62 -1.21 10.43
C ASP A 136 -4.92 -1.00 9.63
N VAL A 137 -5.82 -1.97 9.67
CA VAL A 137 -7.11 -1.89 8.97
C VAL A 137 -8.00 -0.75 9.49
N LYS A 138 -8.01 -0.52 10.81
CA LYS A 138 -8.71 0.62 11.40
C LYS A 138 -8.16 1.95 10.89
N ARG A 139 -6.84 2.08 10.79
CA ARG A 139 -6.17 3.25 10.21
C ARG A 139 -6.62 3.48 8.76
N LEU A 140 -6.62 2.44 7.92
CA LEU A 140 -7.05 2.55 6.52
C LEU A 140 -8.50 3.06 6.39
N LYS A 141 -9.40 2.56 7.24
CA LYS A 141 -10.80 3.01 7.26
C LYS A 141 -10.92 4.50 7.60
N GLU A 142 -10.17 4.97 8.59
CA GLU A 142 -10.16 6.38 8.99
C GLU A 142 -9.65 7.29 7.87
N LEU A 143 -8.67 6.85 7.08
CA LEU A 143 -8.16 7.61 5.93
C LEU A 143 -9.27 7.86 4.90
N ILE A 144 -9.98 6.81 4.50
CA ILE A 144 -11.04 6.88 3.48
C ILE A 144 -12.24 7.70 3.96
N MET A 145 -12.56 7.61 5.26
CA MET A 145 -13.67 8.38 5.83
C MET A 145 -13.35 9.87 5.93
N LYS A 146 -12.08 10.24 6.12
CA LYS A 146 -11.65 11.65 6.18
C LYS A 146 -11.53 12.29 4.80
N SER A 147 -11.10 11.54 3.79
CA SER A 147 -11.03 12.05 2.41
C SER A 147 -12.41 12.34 1.80
N GLY A 148 -13.50 11.82 2.37
CA GLY A 148 -14.87 12.15 1.97
C GLY A 148 -15.48 13.39 2.63
N LEU A 149 -14.80 14.01 3.61
CA LEU A 149 -15.28 15.17 4.37
C LEU A 149 -14.44 16.44 4.15
N ALA A 150 -13.39 16.39 3.33
CA ALA A 150 -12.41 17.45 3.16
C ALA A 150 -12.56 18.26 1.86
N GLU A 151 -13.71 18.19 1.19
CA GLU A 151 -14.03 19.03 0.01
C GLU A 151 -14.61 20.40 0.42
N GLU A 152 -14.17 20.97 1.53
CA GLU A 152 -14.32 22.39 1.88
C GLU A 152 -13.08 22.71 2.74
N GLU A 153 -12.26 23.69 2.34
CA GLU A 153 -10.96 24.11 2.92
C GLU A 153 -9.70 23.64 2.16
N ASP A 154 -9.58 24.19 0.95
CA ASP A 154 -8.50 25.10 0.54
C ASP A 154 -7.06 24.58 0.29
N ASN A 155 -6.53 25.11 -0.80
CA ASN A 155 -5.15 24.98 -1.29
C ASN A 155 -4.13 25.52 -0.27
N LYS A 156 -3.54 24.66 0.57
CA LYS A 156 -2.21 24.98 1.13
C LYS A 156 -1.46 23.77 1.65
N ALA A 157 -0.46 23.36 0.86
CA ALA A 157 0.81 22.75 1.29
C ALA A 157 0.74 21.59 2.31
N LYS A 158 1.12 20.38 1.87
CA LYS A 158 2.35 19.69 2.33
C LYS A 158 2.28 18.20 1.99
N HIS A 159 3.15 17.77 1.07
CA HIS A 159 3.79 16.46 1.19
C HIS A 159 4.46 16.40 2.56
N SER A 160 3.87 15.65 3.50
CA SER A 160 4.55 15.27 4.73
C SER A 160 4.11 13.87 5.09
N CYS A 161 4.92 12.90 4.68
CA CYS A 161 4.87 11.54 5.22
C CYS A 161 4.97 11.63 6.76
N PRO A 162 4.13 10.94 7.55
CA PRO A 162 4.41 10.73 8.95
C PRO A 162 5.49 9.65 9.06
N ASN A 163 6.73 10.10 9.21
CA ASN A 163 7.84 9.24 9.61
C ASN A 163 7.60 8.81 11.07
N ARG A 164 7.36 7.53 11.34
CA ARG A 164 7.48 6.97 12.70
C ARG A 164 8.00 5.54 12.68
N ILE A 165 9.26 5.41 12.30
CA ILE A 165 10.13 4.37 12.86
C ILE A 165 10.93 5.05 13.96
N LEU A 166 10.57 4.81 15.22
CA LEU A 166 11.49 5.03 16.34
C LEU A 166 11.63 3.73 17.12
N GLN A 167 12.89 3.33 17.20
CA GLN A 167 13.45 2.23 17.94
C GLN A 167 13.11 2.28 19.43
N ASN A 168 13.08 1.11 20.06
CA ASN A 168 13.72 0.91 21.35
C ASN A 168 14.01 -0.58 21.54
N ASN A 169 15.28 -0.93 21.69
CA ASN A 169 15.72 -1.68 22.86
C ASN A 169 17.24 -1.55 23.04
N THR A 170 17.58 -1.06 24.23
CA THR A 170 18.90 -0.89 24.82
C THR A 170 19.44 -2.22 25.35
N ALA A 171 20.75 -2.47 25.21
CA ALA A 171 21.71 -2.43 26.33
C ALA A 171 23.03 -3.17 26.03
N SER A 172 24.14 -2.50 26.39
CA SER A 172 25.47 -3.01 26.80
C SER A 172 26.31 -3.80 25.78
N SER A 173 27.62 -3.56 25.59
CA SER A 173 28.65 -2.95 26.46
C SER A 173 29.98 -2.77 25.71
N SER A 174 30.78 -1.77 26.15
CA SER A 174 32.27 -1.67 26.13
C SER A 174 32.98 -1.72 24.75
N SER A 175 34.02 -0.94 24.42
CA SER A 175 35.06 -0.25 25.19
C SER A 175 35.75 0.84 24.35
N SER A 176 36.30 1.81 25.07
CA SER A 176 37.31 2.85 24.78
C SER A 176 38.33 2.58 23.65
N HIS A 177 38.77 3.65 22.94
CA HIS A 177 40.10 4.27 23.09
C HIS A 177 40.30 5.47 22.15
N ASP A 178 41.00 6.49 22.69
CA ASP A 178 41.53 7.71 22.08
C ASP A 178 42.44 7.49 20.86
N VAL A 179 42.58 8.48 19.95
CA VAL A 179 43.76 9.38 19.81
C VAL A 179 43.66 10.29 18.57
N SER A 180 44.47 11.33 18.62
CA SER A 180 44.59 12.61 17.90
C SER A 180 45.10 12.62 16.44
N SER A 181 44.77 13.73 15.75
CA SER A 181 45.64 14.62 14.93
C SER A 181 46.37 14.17 13.65
N LEU A 182 46.14 15.02 12.62
CA LEU A 182 47.10 15.64 11.68
C LEU A 182 47.58 14.94 10.38
N ASP A 183 47.48 15.75 9.33
CA ASP A 183 48.35 15.98 8.15
C ASP A 183 48.37 15.03 6.92
N ASP A 184 47.97 15.66 5.80
CA ASP A 184 48.61 15.76 4.47
C ASP A 184 49.54 14.63 3.96
N VAL A 185 49.36 14.24 2.69
CA VAL A 185 50.39 14.06 1.64
C VAL A 185 49.81 13.25 0.46
N THR A 186 49.67 13.93 -0.69
CA THR A 186 49.82 13.32 -2.03
C THR A 186 51.30 13.43 -2.42
N PRO A 187 51.94 12.48 -3.15
CA PRO A 187 51.76 12.47 -4.62
C PRO A 187 52.05 11.14 -5.39
N SER A 188 51.42 11.03 -6.57
CA SER A 188 51.94 10.59 -7.88
C SER A 188 52.55 9.18 -8.17
N SER A 189 51.92 8.52 -9.16
CA SER A 189 52.50 7.81 -10.33
C SER A 189 53.29 6.49 -10.20
N LYS A 190 52.76 5.40 -10.80
CA LYS A 190 53.29 4.72 -12.03
C LYS A 190 52.67 3.32 -12.29
N ARG A 191 52.11 3.17 -13.50
CA ARG A 191 52.43 2.17 -14.55
C ARG A 191 52.39 0.67 -14.21
N MET A 192 51.50 -0.09 -14.87
CA MET A 192 51.90 -1.06 -15.91
C MET A 192 50.71 -1.65 -16.68
N LYS A 193 50.99 -1.97 -17.93
CA LYS A 193 50.14 -2.38 -19.04
C LYS A 193 50.21 -3.91 -19.15
N LEU A 194 49.09 -4.58 -19.39
CA LEU A 194 49.13 -5.95 -19.90
C LEU A 194 48.18 -6.10 -21.09
N GLU A 195 48.78 -6.51 -22.21
CA GLU A 195 48.17 -6.91 -23.47
C GLU A 195 47.39 -8.21 -23.34
N SER A 196 46.34 -8.35 -24.14
CA SER A 196 45.91 -9.64 -24.66
C SER A 196 45.42 -9.48 -26.11
N ARG A 197 46.18 -10.10 -27.01
CA ARG A 197 45.91 -10.35 -28.44
C ARG A 197 44.67 -11.26 -28.59
N ALA A 198 43.89 -11.08 -29.66
CA ALA A 198 43.97 -11.90 -30.88
C ALA A 198 42.64 -11.91 -31.67
N HIS A 199 42.75 -11.68 -33.00
CA HIS A 199 42.21 -12.48 -34.12
C HIS A 199 41.86 -11.59 -35.32
N ASP A 200 42.77 -11.54 -36.30
CA ASP A 200 42.54 -11.99 -37.68
C ASP A 200 43.86 -12.53 -38.22
#